data_AF-A0A9W7B925-F1
#
_entry.id   AF-A0A9W7B925-F1
#
_cell.length_a   1.000
_cell.length_b   1.000
_cell.length_c   1.000
_cell.angle_alpha   90.00
_cell.angle_beta   90.00
_cell.angle_gamma   90.00
#
_symmetry.space_group_name_H-M   'P 1'
#
loop_
_entity.id
_entity.type
_entity.pdbx_description
1 polymer ?
#
loop_
_entity_poly.entity_id
_entity_poly.type
_entity_poly.pdbx_seq_one_letter_code
_entity_poly.pdbx_strand_id
1 'polypeptide(L)'
;MNHLTNSTLDCTFSPYLGSYQFFSGISTNDSNANDFFQQGITHAFGFNQVEALKSFACCLDLEPTNAMCNWGMSYGFGPFLNKPKAFYYSTLAESYLDLENYKPDEIALIKTTRLRFPDTTTPQSSSSKSYRDAMIDLITQPEFSNNADLLTMYAESEMDLSMSLGIDYYINSKQTTHGPATSSTSNAINALTKVMSPNLAPNHPMALHLFIHATEPLSPGSDASLGELSASALKNLDLKGSGHLSHMPGHLFLRVGRYNDVIQNNIKASSADDLYDLNGHVRVASFKTGDITSAQGHLETVESIMNCSNFQSKFKPRSTVALYTLTGLINDDIKMWEAAASEQNSWTYNSPPHWPLSTNTCLGTMYIQNEMWDSAIESFKNDLKEYPKNAWGLYGVYEGMKESGEFEDKEVEDVKREAEDAWVRGDEKLETSCRLLS
;
A
#
# COMPACT_ATOMS: atom_id res chain seq x y z
N MET A 1 -19.91 -0.10 -32.03
CA MET A 1 -19.55 -1.46 -32.48
C MET A 1 -18.74 -1.32 -33.75
N ASN A 2 -17.65 -2.10 -33.89
CA ASN A 2 -16.62 -2.10 -34.95
C ASN A 2 -15.33 -1.32 -34.64
N HIS A 3 -14.51 -1.85 -33.72
CA HIS A 3 -13.04 -1.75 -33.75
C HIS A 3 -12.40 -2.81 -32.83
N LEU A 4 -12.73 -4.10 -33.03
CA LEU A 4 -11.95 -5.22 -32.47
C LEU A 4 -12.11 -6.40 -33.44
N THR A 5 -11.40 -6.35 -34.57
CA THR A 5 -11.28 -7.49 -35.47
C THR A 5 -9.81 -7.94 -35.46
N ASN A 6 -9.58 -9.14 -34.93
CA ASN A 6 -8.33 -9.91 -34.97
C ASN A 6 -7.06 -9.25 -34.40
N SER A 7 -7.02 -8.98 -33.11
CA SER A 7 -5.76 -9.10 -32.37
C SER A 7 -5.75 -10.46 -31.68
N THR A 8 -4.85 -11.36 -32.08
CA THR A 8 -4.49 -12.52 -31.25
C THR A 8 -4.08 -12.00 -29.87
N LEU A 9 -4.67 -12.55 -28.80
CA LEU A 9 -4.26 -12.23 -27.44
C LEU A 9 -2.75 -12.55 -27.32
N ASP A 10 -1.94 -11.56 -26.94
CA ASP A 10 -0.51 -11.77 -26.75
C ASP A 10 -0.27 -12.49 -25.42
N CYS A 11 -0.21 -13.81 -25.50
CA CYS A 11 0.03 -14.70 -24.37
C CYS A 11 1.53 -14.92 -24.17
N THR A 12 2.19 -13.89 -23.68
CA THR A 12 3.60 -13.94 -23.31
C THR A 12 3.75 -14.21 -21.80
N PHE A 13 4.48 -15.27 -21.45
CA PHE A 13 4.88 -15.52 -20.06
C PHE A 13 5.83 -14.42 -19.59
N SER A 14 5.56 -13.87 -18.41
CA SER A 14 6.48 -13.00 -17.69
C SER A 14 7.40 -13.89 -16.85
N PRO A 15 8.67 -14.09 -17.24
CA PRO A 15 9.58 -15.06 -16.60
C PRO A 15 10.06 -14.61 -15.20
N TYR A 16 9.37 -13.65 -14.58
CA TYR A 16 9.85 -12.79 -13.51
C TYR A 16 8.89 -12.68 -12.32
N LEU A 17 7.84 -13.52 -12.25
CA LEU A 17 6.77 -13.42 -11.24
C LEU A 17 6.98 -14.28 -9.97
N GLY A 18 8.18 -14.80 -9.77
CA GLY A 18 8.55 -15.52 -8.55
C GLY A 18 8.02 -16.95 -8.50
N SER A 19 8.27 -17.63 -7.38
CA SER A 19 7.99 -19.06 -7.21
C SER A 19 6.71 -19.38 -6.43
N TYR A 20 5.93 -18.36 -6.06
CA TYR A 20 4.68 -18.57 -5.33
C TYR A 20 3.64 -19.22 -6.26
N GLN A 21 2.85 -20.13 -5.69
CA GLN A 21 1.79 -20.86 -6.40
C GLN A 21 0.53 -20.84 -5.54
N PHE A 22 -0.48 -20.10 -5.99
CA PHE A 22 -1.82 -20.09 -5.42
C PHE A 22 -2.41 -21.50 -5.44
N PHE A 23 -2.91 -21.93 -4.28
CA PHE A 23 -3.34 -23.29 -3.96
C PHE A 23 -2.32 -24.39 -4.32
N SER A 24 -1.02 -24.06 -4.35
CA SER A 24 0.04 -24.97 -4.81
C SER A 24 -0.14 -25.46 -6.26
N GLY A 25 -0.75 -24.62 -7.12
CA GLY A 25 -1.12 -24.95 -8.49
C GLY A 25 -2.61 -25.26 -8.60
N ILE A 26 -3.27 -24.92 -9.71
CA ILE A 26 -4.72 -25.16 -9.87
C ILE A 26 -5.05 -26.56 -10.41
N SER A 27 -6.29 -27.02 -10.26
CA SER A 27 -6.80 -28.18 -11.00
C SER A 27 -6.83 -27.88 -12.50
N THR A 28 -5.86 -28.44 -13.21
CA THR A 28 -5.70 -28.37 -14.68
C THR A 28 -4.88 -29.57 -15.16
N ASN A 29 -5.02 -29.94 -16.43
CA ASN A 29 -4.13 -30.91 -17.08
C ASN A 29 -3.05 -30.24 -17.95
N ASP A 30 -3.07 -28.91 -18.09
CA ASP A 30 -2.11 -28.14 -18.86
C ASP A 30 -1.23 -27.28 -17.94
N SER A 31 0.07 -27.58 -17.90
CA SER A 31 1.03 -26.82 -17.10
C SER A 31 1.09 -25.35 -17.52
N ASN A 32 0.89 -25.03 -18.79
CA ASN A 32 0.89 -23.65 -19.27
C ASN A 32 -0.36 -22.90 -18.79
N ALA A 33 -1.51 -23.58 -18.68
CA ALA A 33 -2.73 -22.98 -18.12
C ALA A 33 -2.51 -22.64 -16.64
N ASN A 34 -1.89 -23.55 -15.87
CA ASN A 34 -1.45 -23.23 -14.50
C ASN A 34 -0.51 -22.02 -14.50
N ASP A 35 0.53 -22.00 -15.32
CA ASP A 35 1.52 -20.92 -15.31
C ASP A 35 0.88 -19.55 -15.61
N PHE A 36 -0.03 -19.47 -16.59
CA PHE A 36 -0.77 -18.24 -16.89
C PHE A 36 -1.71 -17.83 -15.75
N PHE A 37 -2.37 -18.79 -15.09
CA PHE A 37 -3.17 -18.52 -13.91
C PHE A 37 -2.33 -17.91 -12.78
N GLN A 38 -1.17 -18.50 -12.48
CA GLN A 38 -0.29 -18.06 -11.40
C GLN A 38 0.32 -16.69 -11.68
N GLN A 39 0.66 -16.44 -12.95
CA GLN A 39 1.03 -15.11 -13.42
C GLN A 39 -0.11 -14.10 -13.20
N GLY A 40 -1.34 -14.47 -13.56
CA GLY A 40 -2.53 -13.64 -13.34
C GLY A 40 -2.74 -13.30 -11.87
N ILE A 41 -2.56 -14.27 -10.97
CA ILE A 41 -2.65 -14.06 -9.52
C ILE A 41 -1.58 -13.10 -9.02
N THR A 42 -0.33 -13.24 -9.48
CA THR A 42 0.74 -12.34 -9.05
C THR A 42 0.48 -10.89 -9.47
N HIS A 43 -0.04 -10.67 -10.68
CA HIS A 43 -0.46 -9.35 -11.13
C HIS A 43 -1.67 -8.82 -10.35
N ALA A 44 -2.66 -9.67 -10.06
CA ALA A 44 -3.82 -9.29 -9.26
C ALA A 44 -3.42 -8.89 -7.84
N PHE A 45 -2.48 -9.63 -7.23
CA PHE A 45 -1.90 -9.29 -5.93
C PHE A 45 -1.14 -7.97 -5.94
N GLY A 46 -0.52 -7.60 -7.07
CA GLY A 46 0.05 -6.27 -7.29
C GLY A 46 -0.96 -5.21 -7.78
N PHE A 47 -2.26 -5.50 -7.74
CA PHE A 47 -3.33 -4.63 -8.24
C PHE A 47 -3.20 -4.22 -9.72
N ASN A 48 -2.43 -4.96 -10.51
CA ASN A 48 -2.31 -4.78 -11.96
C ASN A 48 -3.42 -5.55 -12.68
N GLN A 49 -4.62 -4.98 -12.65
CA GLN A 49 -5.83 -5.53 -13.28
C GLN A 49 -5.65 -5.91 -14.75
N VAL A 50 -4.96 -5.08 -15.54
CA VAL A 50 -4.84 -5.31 -17.00
C VAL A 50 -4.00 -6.55 -17.28
N GLU A 51 -2.83 -6.67 -16.67
CA GLU A 51 -1.95 -7.83 -16.87
C GLU A 51 -2.53 -9.09 -16.21
N ALA A 52 -3.24 -8.95 -15.08
CA ALA A 52 -3.98 -10.05 -14.48
C ALA A 52 -5.04 -10.62 -15.43
N LEU A 53 -5.92 -9.76 -15.97
CA LEU A 53 -6.99 -10.17 -16.89
C LEU A 53 -6.45 -10.76 -18.19
N LYS A 54 -5.37 -10.20 -18.76
CA LYS A 54 -4.71 -10.79 -19.94
C LYS A 54 -4.23 -12.21 -19.65
N SER A 55 -3.61 -12.41 -18.49
CA SER A 55 -3.05 -13.72 -18.12
C SER A 55 -4.13 -14.75 -17.85
N PHE A 56 -5.21 -14.38 -17.16
CA PHE A 56 -6.37 -15.25 -17.00
C PHE A 56 -7.09 -15.53 -18.32
N ALA A 57 -7.12 -14.58 -19.26
CA ALA A 57 -7.63 -14.82 -20.61
C ALA A 57 -6.76 -15.81 -21.39
N CYS A 58 -5.43 -15.79 -21.23
CA CYS A 58 -4.53 -16.81 -21.78
C CYS A 58 -4.74 -18.19 -21.16
N CYS A 59 -5.00 -18.25 -19.86
CA CYS A 59 -5.43 -19.48 -19.18
C CYS A 59 -6.69 -20.06 -19.84
N LEU A 60 -7.68 -19.20 -20.13
CA LEU A 60 -8.93 -19.61 -20.81
C LEU A 60 -8.75 -19.93 -22.30
N ASP A 61 -7.76 -19.37 -22.99
CA ASP A 61 -7.46 -19.75 -24.38
C ASP A 61 -6.97 -21.21 -24.46
N LEU A 62 -6.22 -21.65 -23.44
CA LEU A 62 -5.77 -23.03 -23.30
C LEU A 62 -6.86 -23.98 -22.79
N GLU A 63 -7.57 -23.58 -21.73
CA GLU A 63 -8.67 -24.37 -21.14
C GLU A 63 -9.96 -23.53 -20.98
N PRO A 64 -10.78 -23.40 -22.04
CA PRO A 64 -11.95 -22.50 -22.05
C PRO A 64 -13.00 -22.79 -20.97
N THR A 65 -13.08 -24.03 -20.50
CA THR A 65 -14.03 -24.48 -19.48
C THR A 65 -13.40 -24.64 -18.10
N ASN A 66 -12.13 -24.27 -17.91
CA ASN A 66 -11.49 -24.39 -16.60
C ASN A 66 -12.13 -23.39 -15.61
N ALA A 67 -12.63 -23.92 -14.49
CA ALA A 67 -13.37 -23.14 -13.51
C ALA A 67 -12.47 -22.17 -12.74
N MET A 68 -11.20 -22.51 -12.52
CA MET A 68 -10.23 -21.63 -11.88
C MET A 68 -9.76 -20.52 -12.82
N CYS A 69 -9.50 -20.79 -14.10
CA CYS A 69 -9.22 -19.73 -15.08
C CYS A 69 -10.41 -18.72 -15.16
N ASN A 70 -11.65 -19.22 -15.18
CA ASN A 70 -12.87 -18.37 -15.17
C ASN A 70 -13.02 -17.59 -13.85
N TRP A 71 -12.70 -18.22 -12.72
CA TRP A 71 -12.65 -17.54 -11.44
C TRP A 71 -11.61 -16.43 -11.42
N GLY A 72 -10.43 -16.68 -11.98
CA GLY A 72 -9.34 -15.71 -12.12
C GLY A 72 -9.78 -14.47 -12.89
N MET A 73 -10.46 -14.63 -14.03
CA MET A 73 -11.05 -13.49 -14.76
C MET A 73 -11.95 -12.64 -13.86
N SER A 74 -12.78 -13.29 -13.05
CA SER A 74 -13.74 -12.62 -12.18
C SER A 74 -13.05 -11.91 -11.01
N TYR A 75 -12.03 -12.53 -10.42
CA TYR A 75 -11.18 -11.90 -9.41
C TYR A 75 -10.39 -10.70 -9.97
N GLY A 76 -9.84 -10.83 -11.19
CA GLY A 76 -9.04 -9.80 -11.87
C GLY A 76 -9.79 -8.49 -12.14
N PHE A 77 -11.12 -8.51 -12.19
CA PHE A 77 -11.94 -7.30 -12.32
C PHE A 77 -12.09 -6.47 -11.02
N GLY A 78 -11.52 -6.95 -9.91
CA GLY A 78 -11.57 -6.30 -8.61
C GLY A 78 -12.95 -6.42 -7.94
N PRO A 79 -13.24 -5.66 -6.87
CA PRO A 79 -12.47 -4.51 -6.41
C PRO A 79 -11.10 -4.94 -5.86
N PHE A 80 -10.16 -4.00 -5.84
CA PHE A 80 -8.90 -4.15 -5.09
C PHE A 80 -8.73 -2.93 -4.19
N LEU A 81 -7.87 -3.04 -3.18
CA LEU A 81 -7.64 -1.99 -2.19
C LEU A 81 -7.46 -0.58 -2.79
N ASN A 82 -6.51 -0.45 -3.72
CA ASN A 82 -6.22 0.82 -4.40
C ASN A 82 -7.09 1.09 -5.64
N LYS A 83 -7.92 0.11 -6.03
CA LYS A 83 -8.87 0.20 -7.15
C LYS A 83 -10.24 -0.27 -6.67
N PRO A 84 -10.89 0.48 -5.76
CA PRO A 84 -12.03 -0.01 -4.98
C PRO A 84 -13.31 -0.12 -5.79
N LYS A 85 -13.29 0.14 -7.10
CA LYS A 85 -14.45 -0.06 -7.99
C LYS A 85 -14.25 -1.36 -8.76
N ALA A 86 -15.20 -2.27 -8.63
CA ALA A 86 -15.27 -3.45 -9.47
C ALA A 86 -15.69 -3.07 -10.90
N PHE A 87 -15.10 -3.72 -11.90
CA PHE A 87 -15.65 -3.73 -13.25
C PHE A 87 -16.59 -4.94 -13.35
N TYR A 88 -17.91 -4.69 -13.29
CA TYR A 88 -18.89 -5.78 -13.23
C TYR A 88 -18.88 -6.60 -14.52
N TYR A 89 -18.49 -7.87 -14.41
CA TYR A 89 -18.64 -8.88 -15.44
C TYR A 89 -19.16 -10.17 -14.81
N SER A 90 -20.24 -10.72 -15.34
CA SER A 90 -20.99 -11.85 -14.76
C SER A 90 -20.41 -13.23 -15.11
N THR A 91 -19.11 -13.34 -15.43
CA THR A 91 -18.47 -14.57 -15.94
C THR A 91 -18.66 -15.78 -15.02
N LEU A 92 -18.76 -15.58 -13.70
CA LEU A 92 -19.03 -16.68 -12.76
C LEU A 92 -20.39 -17.34 -12.97
N ALA A 93 -21.37 -16.67 -13.58
CA ALA A 93 -22.70 -17.26 -13.77
C ALA A 93 -22.71 -18.38 -14.83
N GLU A 94 -21.69 -18.46 -15.69
CA GLU A 94 -21.70 -19.36 -16.87
C GLU A 94 -20.71 -20.53 -16.81
N SER A 95 -19.74 -20.54 -15.87
CA SER A 95 -18.61 -21.48 -15.91
C SER A 95 -18.76 -22.78 -15.11
N TYR A 96 -19.95 -23.14 -14.63
CA TYR A 96 -20.16 -24.33 -13.78
C TYR A 96 -20.76 -25.50 -14.54
N LEU A 97 -19.92 -26.19 -15.30
CA LEU A 97 -20.20 -27.57 -15.67
C LEU A 97 -19.10 -28.41 -15.02
N ASP A 98 -19.49 -29.21 -14.03
CA ASP A 98 -18.68 -30.25 -13.40
C ASP A 98 -17.46 -29.79 -12.56
N LEU A 99 -17.72 -29.51 -11.28
CA LEU A 99 -16.68 -29.23 -10.28
C LEU A 99 -16.17 -30.49 -9.56
N GLU A 100 -16.63 -31.70 -9.93
CA GLU A 100 -16.34 -32.93 -9.17
C GLU A 100 -14.83 -33.25 -9.12
N ASN A 101 -14.07 -32.78 -10.11
CA ASN A 101 -12.63 -33.01 -10.24
C ASN A 101 -11.75 -31.85 -9.72
N TYR A 102 -12.33 -30.84 -9.09
CA TYR A 102 -11.59 -29.71 -8.52
C TYR A 102 -11.22 -29.94 -7.06
N LYS A 103 -10.18 -29.25 -6.59
CA LYS A 103 -9.79 -29.37 -5.19
C LYS A 103 -10.86 -28.74 -4.28
N PRO A 104 -11.03 -29.22 -3.03
CA PRO A 104 -12.03 -28.69 -2.12
C PRO A 104 -11.95 -27.17 -1.88
N ASP A 105 -10.73 -26.63 -1.78
CA ASP A 105 -10.47 -25.20 -1.57
C ASP A 105 -10.83 -24.34 -2.78
N GLU A 106 -10.55 -24.82 -3.99
CA GLU A 106 -11.01 -24.22 -5.24
C GLU A 106 -12.53 -24.16 -5.32
N ILE A 107 -13.20 -25.30 -5.11
CA ILE A 107 -14.67 -25.38 -5.14
C ILE A 107 -15.28 -24.38 -4.15
N ALA A 108 -14.72 -24.32 -2.94
CA ALA A 108 -15.22 -23.45 -1.89
C ALA A 108 -14.99 -21.97 -2.22
N LEU A 109 -13.77 -21.59 -2.64
CA LEU A 109 -13.46 -20.22 -3.02
C LEU A 109 -14.33 -19.74 -4.18
N ILE A 110 -14.51 -20.58 -5.20
CA ILE A 110 -15.31 -20.26 -6.35
C ILE A 110 -16.77 -20.00 -5.94
N LYS A 111 -17.36 -20.89 -5.11
CA LYS A 111 -18.73 -20.72 -4.59
C LYS A 111 -18.88 -19.41 -3.79
N THR A 112 -17.91 -19.11 -2.94
CA THR A 112 -17.92 -17.89 -2.12
C THR A 112 -17.80 -16.62 -2.96
N THR A 113 -16.94 -16.63 -3.99
CA THR A 113 -16.68 -15.45 -4.84
C THR A 113 -17.91 -15.01 -5.64
N ARG A 114 -18.87 -15.90 -5.89
CA ARG A 114 -20.15 -15.52 -6.53
C ARG A 114 -20.91 -14.44 -5.76
N LEU A 115 -20.78 -14.41 -4.43
CA LEU A 115 -21.42 -13.40 -3.59
C LEU A 115 -20.77 -12.01 -3.74
N ARG A 116 -19.53 -11.95 -4.26
CA ARG A 116 -18.83 -10.69 -4.57
C ARG A 116 -19.42 -10.03 -5.83
N PHE A 117 -19.96 -10.83 -6.75
CA PHE A 117 -20.52 -10.40 -8.05
C PHE A 117 -21.91 -11.00 -8.34
N PRO A 118 -22.93 -10.71 -7.52
CA PRO A 118 -24.25 -11.34 -7.67
C PRO A 118 -24.98 -10.90 -8.94
N ASP A 119 -24.91 -9.61 -9.28
CA ASP A 119 -25.52 -8.98 -10.46
C ASP A 119 -25.00 -7.54 -10.64
N THR A 120 -25.45 -6.84 -11.70
CA THR A 120 -25.02 -5.47 -12.03
C THR A 120 -25.78 -4.36 -11.29
N THR A 121 -26.77 -4.72 -10.47
CA THR A 121 -27.66 -3.79 -9.75
C THR A 121 -27.42 -3.76 -8.24
N THR A 122 -26.84 -4.83 -7.68
CA THR A 122 -26.51 -4.93 -6.27
C THR A 122 -25.42 -3.92 -5.91
N PRO A 123 -25.63 -3.07 -4.88
CA PRO A 123 -24.60 -2.13 -4.42
C PRO A 123 -23.33 -2.87 -4.00
N GLN A 124 -22.16 -2.37 -4.42
CA GLN A 124 -20.87 -3.02 -4.15
C GLN A 124 -20.64 -3.25 -2.64
N SER A 125 -21.01 -2.29 -1.79
CA SER A 125 -20.89 -2.45 -0.34
C SER A 125 -21.72 -3.64 0.19
N SER A 126 -22.85 -3.94 -0.43
CA SER A 126 -23.68 -5.10 -0.06
C SER A 126 -23.04 -6.41 -0.51
N SER A 127 -22.56 -6.49 -1.76
CA SER A 127 -21.90 -7.70 -2.26
C SER A 127 -20.54 -7.95 -1.60
N SER A 128 -19.75 -6.91 -1.33
CA SER A 128 -18.52 -7.01 -0.54
C SER A 128 -18.78 -7.54 0.87
N LYS A 129 -19.88 -7.09 1.52
CA LYS A 129 -20.26 -7.61 2.84
C LYS A 129 -20.63 -9.09 2.76
N SER A 130 -21.47 -9.48 1.79
CA SER A 130 -21.87 -10.88 1.61
C SER A 130 -20.68 -11.79 1.32
N TYR A 131 -19.73 -11.34 0.48
CA TYR A 131 -18.49 -12.05 0.21
C TYR A 131 -17.64 -12.20 1.48
N ARG A 132 -17.41 -11.11 2.22
CA ARG A 132 -16.65 -11.12 3.48
C ARG A 132 -17.27 -12.09 4.49
N ASP A 133 -18.59 -12.02 4.71
CA ASP A 133 -19.28 -12.91 5.66
C ASP A 133 -19.12 -14.40 5.27
N ALA A 134 -19.23 -14.71 3.97
CA ALA A 134 -19.01 -16.07 3.49
C ALA A 134 -17.53 -16.51 3.56
N MET A 135 -16.57 -15.59 3.46
CA MET A 135 -15.16 -15.88 3.73
C MET A 135 -14.92 -16.21 5.22
N ILE A 136 -15.63 -15.57 6.14
CA ILE A 136 -15.61 -15.93 7.57
C ILE A 136 -16.12 -17.37 7.77
N ASP A 137 -17.28 -17.70 7.18
CA ASP A 137 -17.84 -19.05 7.26
C ASP A 137 -16.90 -20.09 6.64
N LEU A 138 -16.13 -19.70 5.62
CA LEU A 138 -15.17 -20.58 4.98
C LEU A 138 -13.94 -20.84 5.86
N ILE A 139 -13.28 -19.78 6.37
CA ILE A 139 -12.04 -19.90 7.15
C ILE A 139 -12.24 -20.45 8.56
N THR A 140 -13.49 -20.56 9.02
CA THR A 140 -13.82 -21.20 10.31
C THR A 140 -14.00 -22.71 10.20
N GLN A 141 -14.10 -23.27 8.99
CA GLN A 141 -14.17 -24.71 8.78
C GLN A 141 -12.82 -25.37 9.08
N PRO A 142 -12.78 -26.50 9.82
CA PRO A 142 -11.53 -27.13 10.22
C PRO A 142 -10.58 -27.42 9.04
N GLU A 143 -11.14 -27.84 7.91
CA GLU A 143 -10.40 -28.18 6.69
C GLU A 143 -9.73 -26.97 6.01
N PHE A 144 -10.28 -25.77 6.16
CA PHE A 144 -9.77 -24.54 5.52
C PHE A 144 -9.11 -23.58 6.50
N SER A 145 -9.23 -23.82 7.80
CA SER A 145 -8.79 -22.90 8.85
C SER A 145 -7.30 -22.53 8.80
N ASN A 146 -6.46 -23.36 8.17
CA ASN A 146 -5.03 -23.11 7.95
C ASN A 146 -4.67 -23.02 6.46
N ASN A 147 -5.62 -22.76 5.56
CA ASN A 147 -5.31 -22.48 4.16
C ASN A 147 -4.85 -21.01 4.04
N ALA A 148 -3.58 -20.80 3.71
CA ALA A 148 -2.95 -19.48 3.66
C ALA A 148 -3.62 -18.55 2.65
N ASP A 149 -4.02 -19.08 1.50
CA ASP A 149 -4.63 -18.33 0.41
C ASP A 149 -6.04 -17.88 0.78
N LEU A 150 -6.85 -18.76 1.38
CA LEU A 150 -8.20 -18.42 1.85
C LEU A 150 -8.19 -17.41 3.00
N LEU A 151 -7.25 -17.55 3.95
CA LEU A 151 -7.06 -16.57 5.03
C LEU A 151 -6.66 -15.20 4.48
N THR A 152 -5.82 -15.17 3.44
CA THR A 152 -5.41 -13.92 2.78
C THR A 152 -6.55 -13.28 2.02
N MET A 153 -7.36 -14.06 1.28
CA MET A 153 -8.57 -13.59 0.61
C MET A 153 -9.63 -13.06 1.61
N TYR A 154 -9.71 -13.67 2.80
CA TYR A 154 -10.55 -13.15 3.89
C TYR A 154 -10.04 -11.78 4.36
N ALA A 155 -8.74 -11.63 4.60
CA ALA A 155 -8.16 -10.35 4.98
C ALA A 155 -8.40 -9.26 3.92
N GLU A 156 -8.22 -9.60 2.63
CA GLU A 156 -8.56 -8.71 1.51
C GLU A 156 -10.03 -8.27 1.59
N SER A 157 -10.96 -9.21 1.82
CA SER A 157 -12.40 -8.91 1.87
C SER A 157 -12.81 -7.95 3.00
N GLU A 158 -12.13 -7.99 4.16
CA GLU A 158 -12.33 -7.02 5.26
C GLU A 158 -11.86 -5.61 4.84
N MET A 159 -10.71 -5.55 4.18
CA MET A 159 -10.11 -4.30 3.74
C MET A 159 -10.90 -3.66 2.59
N ASP A 160 -11.37 -4.45 1.63
CA ASP A 160 -12.21 -4.00 0.52
C ASP A 160 -13.60 -3.55 0.97
N LEU A 161 -14.20 -4.24 1.94
CA LEU A 161 -15.49 -3.83 2.52
C LEU A 161 -15.35 -2.43 3.14
N SER A 162 -14.28 -2.20 3.91
CA SER A 162 -13.99 -0.90 4.53
C SER A 162 -13.93 0.21 3.48
N MET A 163 -13.18 -0.02 2.38
CA MET A 163 -13.09 0.91 1.26
C MET A 163 -14.44 1.15 0.57
N SER A 164 -15.25 0.10 0.38
CA SER A 164 -16.57 0.23 -0.26
C SER A 164 -17.59 1.03 0.57
N LEU A 165 -17.40 1.07 1.90
CA LEU A 165 -18.22 1.84 2.82
C LEU A 165 -17.69 3.27 3.01
N GLY A 166 -16.54 3.61 2.43
CA GLY A 166 -15.84 4.87 2.69
C GLY A 166 -15.39 5.00 4.15
N ILE A 167 -15.15 3.87 4.80
CA ILE A 167 -14.65 3.79 6.17
C ILE A 167 -13.13 3.69 6.08
N ASP A 168 -12.45 4.67 6.67
CA ASP A 168 -11.00 4.60 6.81
C ASP A 168 -10.60 3.48 7.77
N TYR A 169 -9.41 2.91 7.57
CA TYR A 169 -8.91 1.76 8.35
C TYR A 169 -8.81 2.01 9.86
N TYR A 170 -8.86 3.28 10.27
CA TYR A 170 -8.78 3.75 11.64
C TYR A 170 -9.98 4.64 11.95
N ILE A 171 -10.53 4.45 13.14
CA ILE A 171 -11.62 5.29 13.63
C ILE A 171 -11.14 6.75 13.65
N ASN A 172 -11.98 7.73 13.32
CA ASN A 172 -11.65 9.17 13.40
C ASN A 172 -10.56 9.69 12.45
N SER A 173 -10.29 9.02 11.33
CA SER A 173 -9.40 9.50 10.23
C SER A 173 -9.61 10.93 9.70
N LYS A 174 -10.75 11.57 10.03
CA LYS A 174 -11.10 12.97 9.69
C LYS A 174 -11.13 13.91 10.91
N GLN A 175 -10.76 13.41 12.09
CA GLN A 175 -10.58 14.19 13.31
C GLN A 175 -9.15 14.05 13.79
N THR A 176 -8.76 14.91 14.71
CA THR A 176 -7.39 15.18 15.18
C THR A 176 -6.63 14.01 15.82
N THR A 177 -7.04 12.76 15.62
CA THR A 177 -6.35 11.53 16.05
C THR A 177 -6.80 10.36 15.18
N HIS A 178 -5.88 9.57 14.64
CA HIS A 178 -6.19 8.19 14.28
C HIS A 178 -6.59 7.43 15.56
N GLY A 179 -7.86 7.08 15.67
CA GLY A 179 -8.39 6.20 16.70
C GLY A 179 -7.87 4.77 16.52
N PRO A 180 -8.26 3.84 17.42
CA PRO A 180 -7.83 2.45 17.28
C PRO A 180 -8.23 1.87 15.91
N ALA A 181 -7.46 0.88 15.46
CA ALA A 181 -7.78 0.12 14.26
C ALA A 181 -9.27 -0.28 14.30
N THR A 182 -9.97 -0.14 13.17
CA THR A 182 -11.34 -0.65 13.09
C THR A 182 -11.36 -2.16 13.34
N SER A 183 -12.53 -2.70 13.66
CA SER A 183 -12.70 -4.16 13.78
C SER A 183 -12.27 -4.89 12.51
N SER A 184 -12.54 -4.31 11.33
CA SER A 184 -12.15 -4.87 10.04
C SER A 184 -10.63 -4.87 9.84
N THR A 185 -9.95 -3.77 10.16
CA THR A 185 -8.46 -3.71 10.13
C THR A 185 -7.84 -4.72 11.11
N SER A 186 -8.39 -4.81 12.33
CA SER A 186 -7.91 -5.77 13.33
C SER A 186 -8.10 -7.22 12.88
N ASN A 187 -9.24 -7.53 12.25
CA ASN A 187 -9.54 -8.84 11.68
C ASN A 187 -8.55 -9.20 10.57
N ALA A 188 -8.27 -8.26 9.66
CA ALA A 188 -7.30 -8.45 8.59
C ALA A 188 -5.89 -8.67 9.14
N ILE A 189 -5.41 -7.81 10.06
CA ILE A 189 -4.10 -7.95 10.71
C ILE A 189 -3.96 -9.32 11.39
N ASN A 190 -4.98 -9.80 12.10
CA ASN A 190 -4.95 -11.10 12.77
C ASN A 190 -4.86 -12.27 11.77
N ALA A 191 -5.65 -12.24 10.69
CA ALA A 191 -5.60 -13.26 9.66
C ALA A 191 -4.23 -13.28 8.93
N LEU A 192 -3.72 -12.11 8.57
CA LEU A 192 -2.43 -11.95 7.89
C LEU A 192 -1.27 -12.35 8.80
N THR A 193 -1.30 -12.01 10.09
CA THR A 193 -0.30 -12.46 11.07
C THR A 193 -0.25 -13.97 11.16
N LYS A 194 -1.41 -14.65 11.13
CA LYS A 194 -1.48 -16.11 11.08
C LYS A 194 -0.83 -16.65 9.80
N VAL A 195 -1.16 -16.09 8.63
CA VAL A 195 -0.59 -16.49 7.33
C VAL A 195 0.93 -16.35 7.34
N MET A 196 1.44 -15.20 7.76
CA MET A 196 2.88 -14.90 7.77
C MET A 196 3.65 -15.63 8.88
N SER A 197 2.99 -16.42 9.73
CA SER A 197 3.68 -17.18 10.76
C SER A 197 4.67 -18.19 10.13
N PRO A 198 5.81 -18.50 10.80
CA PRO A 198 6.83 -19.38 10.25
C PRO A 198 6.33 -20.77 9.84
N ASN A 199 5.23 -21.23 10.45
CA ASN A 199 4.67 -22.56 10.24
C ASN A 199 3.55 -22.61 9.19
N LEU A 200 3.20 -21.48 8.57
CA LEU A 200 2.14 -21.43 7.56
C LEU A 200 2.68 -20.97 6.20
N ALA A 201 2.80 -19.66 5.97
CA ALA A 201 3.27 -19.12 4.70
C ALA A 201 3.96 -17.75 4.89
N PRO A 202 5.16 -17.70 5.50
CA PRO A 202 5.87 -16.45 5.81
C PRO A 202 6.25 -15.62 4.57
N ASN A 203 6.26 -16.26 3.39
CA ASN A 203 6.59 -15.64 2.11
C ASN A 203 5.37 -15.47 1.19
N HIS A 204 4.14 -15.50 1.72
CA HIS A 204 2.94 -15.30 0.92
C HIS A 204 2.87 -13.85 0.40
N PRO A 205 2.97 -13.60 -0.92
CA PRO A 205 3.17 -12.24 -1.46
C PRO A 205 2.00 -11.30 -1.14
N MET A 206 0.76 -11.74 -1.34
CA MET A 206 -0.41 -10.91 -1.00
C MET A 206 -0.56 -10.67 0.50
N ALA A 207 -0.26 -11.65 1.34
CA ALA A 207 -0.37 -11.48 2.79
C ALA A 207 0.62 -10.42 3.28
N LEU A 208 1.86 -10.50 2.81
CA LEU A 208 2.88 -9.52 3.11
C LEU A 208 2.47 -8.13 2.60
N HIS A 209 2.01 -8.05 1.36
CA HIS A 209 1.54 -6.83 0.72
C HIS A 209 0.39 -6.15 1.49
N LEU A 210 -0.69 -6.89 1.78
CA LEU A 210 -1.82 -6.37 2.55
C LEU A 210 -1.42 -5.99 3.97
N PHE A 211 -0.48 -6.71 4.58
CA PHE A 211 -0.01 -6.38 5.92
C PHE A 211 0.72 -5.03 5.94
N ILE A 212 1.49 -4.72 4.90
CA ILE A 212 2.10 -3.38 4.75
C ILE A 212 1.00 -2.32 4.71
N HIS A 213 -0.02 -2.46 3.87
CA HIS A 213 -1.15 -1.52 3.82
C HIS A 213 -1.90 -1.37 5.15
N ALA A 214 -2.09 -2.48 5.88
CA ALA A 214 -2.80 -2.51 7.14
C ALA A 214 -1.97 -1.97 8.32
N THR A 215 -0.65 -1.81 8.17
CA THR A 215 0.25 -1.39 9.24
C THR A 215 1.05 -0.13 8.94
N GLU A 216 1.10 0.34 7.70
CA GLU A 216 1.78 1.58 7.32
C GLU A 216 1.39 2.82 8.14
N PRO A 217 0.10 3.11 8.36
CA PRO A 217 -0.30 4.22 9.23
C PRO A 217 -0.09 3.93 10.73
N LEU A 218 0.27 2.70 11.12
CA LEU A 218 0.70 2.42 12.48
C LEU A 218 2.13 2.92 12.68
N SER A 219 2.36 3.47 13.86
CA SER A 219 3.69 3.90 14.27
C SER A 219 4.77 2.81 14.23
N PRO A 220 6.04 3.18 13.95
CA PRO A 220 7.20 2.53 14.56
C PRO A 220 6.97 2.17 16.05
N GLY A 221 7.04 0.87 16.37
CA GLY A 221 6.59 0.25 17.63
C GLY A 221 6.45 -1.28 17.49
N SER A 222 5.78 -1.98 18.40
CA SER A 222 5.62 -3.46 18.34
C SER A 222 4.97 -3.94 17.05
N ASP A 223 4.00 -3.20 16.51
CA ASP A 223 3.26 -3.59 15.31
C ASP A 223 3.93 -3.12 14.01
N ALA A 224 4.62 -1.97 14.00
CA ALA A 224 5.49 -1.61 12.86
C ALA A 224 6.75 -2.47 12.77
N SER A 225 7.18 -3.12 13.86
CA SER A 225 8.20 -4.17 13.76
C SER A 225 7.69 -5.34 12.92
N LEU A 226 6.41 -5.70 13.02
CA LEU A 226 5.78 -6.69 12.15
C LEU A 226 5.63 -6.15 10.72
N GLY A 227 5.23 -4.88 10.56
CA GLY A 227 5.15 -4.24 9.25
C GLY A 227 6.48 -4.26 8.51
N GLU A 228 7.57 -3.90 9.20
CA GLU A 228 8.92 -3.91 8.63
C GLU A 228 9.42 -5.33 8.31
N LEU A 229 9.10 -6.32 9.15
CA LEU A 229 9.38 -7.73 8.84
C LEU A 229 8.64 -8.16 7.57
N SER A 230 7.37 -7.75 7.42
CA SER A 230 6.61 -7.98 6.20
C SER A 230 7.25 -7.31 4.98
N ALA A 231 7.60 -6.02 5.08
CA ALA A 231 8.31 -5.29 4.04
C ALA A 231 9.65 -5.94 3.66
N SER A 232 10.41 -6.42 4.65
CA SER A 232 11.69 -7.09 4.46
C SER A 232 11.52 -8.45 3.77
N ALA A 233 10.51 -9.23 4.15
CA ALA A 233 10.19 -10.49 3.49
C ALA A 233 9.73 -10.25 2.04
N LEU A 234 8.83 -9.29 1.81
CA LEU A 234 8.32 -8.96 0.48
C LEU A 234 9.44 -8.46 -0.45
N LYS A 235 10.34 -7.60 0.03
CA LYS A 235 11.52 -7.13 -0.70
C LYS A 235 12.41 -8.27 -1.21
N ASN A 236 12.45 -9.38 -0.48
CA ASN A 236 13.30 -10.53 -0.78
C ASN A 236 12.62 -11.54 -1.72
N LEU A 237 11.33 -11.37 -2.03
CA LEU A 237 10.66 -12.19 -3.04
C LEU A 237 11.09 -11.76 -4.45
N ASP A 238 11.20 -12.73 -5.37
CA ASP A 238 11.50 -12.45 -6.77
C ASP A 238 10.23 -12.00 -7.51
N LEU A 239 9.84 -10.73 -7.35
CA LEU A 239 8.59 -10.16 -7.89
C LEU A 239 8.86 -9.17 -9.03
N LYS A 240 9.90 -9.42 -9.82
CA LYS A 240 10.37 -8.54 -10.91
C LYS A 240 9.31 -8.23 -11.98
N GLY A 241 8.25 -9.04 -12.11
CA GLY A 241 7.11 -8.76 -12.98
C GLY A 241 5.99 -7.92 -12.35
N SER A 242 6.13 -7.48 -11.10
CA SER A 242 5.13 -6.68 -10.38
C SER A 242 5.81 -5.48 -9.72
N GLY A 243 5.76 -4.32 -10.41
CA GLY A 243 6.33 -3.09 -9.89
C GLY A 243 5.60 -2.62 -8.65
N HIS A 244 4.28 -2.80 -8.58
CA HIS A 244 3.51 -2.49 -7.38
C HIS A 244 3.98 -3.33 -6.17
N LEU A 245 4.07 -4.65 -6.25
CA LEU A 245 4.56 -5.44 -5.10
C LEU A 245 6.01 -5.08 -4.74
N SER A 246 6.84 -4.78 -5.74
CA SER A 246 8.24 -4.41 -5.54
C SER A 246 8.41 -3.05 -4.85
N HIS A 247 7.51 -2.08 -5.09
CA HIS A 247 7.61 -0.75 -4.48
C HIS A 247 7.07 -0.69 -3.05
N MET A 248 6.06 -1.51 -2.72
CA MET A 248 5.33 -1.43 -1.44
C MET A 248 6.20 -1.47 -0.18
N PRO A 249 7.27 -2.28 -0.11
CA PRO A 249 8.19 -2.24 1.04
C PRO A 249 8.82 -0.86 1.29
N GLY A 250 9.01 -0.05 0.26
CA GLY A 250 9.60 1.29 0.35
C GLY A 250 8.81 2.25 1.23
N HIS A 251 7.48 2.08 1.33
CA HIS A 251 6.62 2.90 2.20
C HIS A 251 7.05 2.76 3.66
N LEU A 252 7.17 1.53 4.17
CA LEU A 252 7.60 1.29 5.55
C LEU A 252 9.08 1.59 5.76
N PHE A 253 9.96 1.26 4.81
CA PHE A 253 11.39 1.55 4.93
C PHE A 253 11.68 3.04 5.05
N LEU A 254 10.92 3.88 4.35
CA LEU A 254 11.06 5.33 4.47
C LEU A 254 10.72 5.80 5.90
N ARG A 255 9.70 5.22 6.52
CA ARG A 255 9.24 5.57 7.88
C ARG A 255 10.24 5.19 8.97
N VAL A 256 10.94 4.06 8.79
CA VAL A 256 11.95 3.57 9.74
C VAL A 256 13.37 3.98 9.40
N GLY A 257 13.58 4.83 8.39
CA GLY A 257 14.92 5.34 8.04
C GLY A 257 15.83 4.35 7.29
N ARG A 258 15.27 3.33 6.65
CA ARG A 258 15.99 2.35 5.81
C ARG A 258 16.07 2.81 4.36
N TYR A 259 16.68 3.97 4.12
CA TYR A 259 16.63 4.67 2.83
C TYR A 259 17.30 3.93 1.68
N ASN A 260 18.40 3.21 1.97
CA ASN A 260 19.06 2.43 0.93
C ASN A 260 18.10 1.37 0.38
N ASP A 261 17.25 0.81 1.25
CA ASP A 261 16.22 -0.14 0.84
C ASP A 261 15.10 0.52 0.03
N VAL A 262 14.70 1.75 0.37
CA VAL A 262 13.74 2.53 -0.43
C VAL A 262 14.23 2.70 -1.87
N ILE A 263 15.49 3.14 -2.04
CA ILE A 263 16.09 3.35 -3.37
C ILE A 263 16.12 2.03 -4.16
N GLN A 264 16.64 0.97 -3.55
CA GLN A 264 16.79 -0.32 -4.22
C GLN A 264 15.45 -0.93 -4.65
N ASN A 265 14.43 -0.84 -3.79
CA ASN A 265 13.11 -1.41 -4.10
C ASN A 265 12.41 -0.66 -5.22
N ASN A 266 12.52 0.67 -5.23
CA ASN A 266 11.92 1.46 -6.28
C ASN A 266 12.72 1.36 -7.59
N ILE A 267 14.04 1.19 -7.58
CA ILE A 267 14.77 0.86 -8.84
C ILE A 267 14.23 -0.45 -9.44
N LYS A 268 14.03 -1.49 -8.62
CA LYS A 268 13.41 -2.75 -9.06
C LYS A 268 12.00 -2.55 -9.60
N ALA A 269 11.18 -1.78 -8.89
CA ALA A 269 9.81 -1.49 -9.33
C ALA A 269 9.76 -0.71 -10.65
N SER A 270 10.66 0.26 -10.86
CA SER A 270 10.75 1.03 -12.11
C SER A 270 11.16 0.15 -13.29
N SER A 271 11.97 -0.87 -13.04
CA SER A 271 12.33 -1.84 -14.08
C SER A 271 11.21 -2.83 -14.40
N ALA A 272 10.18 -2.91 -13.54
CA ALA A 272 9.05 -3.82 -13.65
C ALA A 272 7.82 -3.17 -14.30
N ASP A 273 7.54 -1.90 -13.95
CA ASP A 273 6.43 -1.11 -14.49
C ASP A 273 6.96 0.26 -14.98
N ASP A 274 6.61 0.66 -16.21
CA ASP A 274 6.93 1.98 -16.81
C ASP A 274 6.15 3.16 -16.15
N LEU A 275 5.71 3.03 -14.89
CA LEU A 275 4.70 3.90 -14.30
C LEU A 275 5.24 4.94 -13.30
N TYR A 276 4.75 6.17 -13.56
CA TYR A 276 5.09 7.48 -13.02
C TYR A 276 4.95 7.69 -11.49
N ASP A 277 4.22 6.82 -10.77
CA ASP A 277 3.88 7.01 -9.33
C ASP A 277 5.06 6.68 -8.38
N LEU A 278 6.10 6.03 -8.92
CA LEU A 278 7.32 5.65 -8.22
C LEU A 278 8.21 6.83 -7.79
N ASN A 279 7.98 7.99 -8.41
CA ASN A 279 8.83 9.14 -8.32
C ASN A 279 8.86 9.80 -6.92
N GLY A 280 7.79 9.70 -6.11
CA GLY A 280 7.75 10.35 -4.79
C GLY A 280 8.81 9.82 -3.82
N HIS A 281 8.83 8.50 -3.61
CA HIS A 281 9.75 7.83 -2.67
C HIS A 281 11.21 7.89 -3.13
N VAL A 282 11.47 7.67 -4.43
CA VAL A 282 12.82 7.75 -5.00
C VAL A 282 13.35 9.17 -4.91
N ARG A 283 12.53 10.19 -5.22
CA ARG A 283 12.96 11.59 -5.12
C ARG A 283 13.39 11.91 -3.70
N VAL A 284 12.53 11.66 -2.73
CA VAL A 284 12.81 11.85 -1.30
C VAL A 284 14.09 11.13 -0.87
N ALA A 285 14.30 9.88 -1.28
CA ALA A 285 15.49 9.12 -0.93
C ALA A 285 16.75 9.59 -1.70
N SER A 286 16.61 10.12 -2.92
CA SER A 286 17.72 10.61 -3.75
C SER A 286 18.21 11.99 -3.29
N PHE A 287 17.32 12.85 -2.77
CA PHE A 287 17.69 14.10 -2.09
C PHE A 287 18.79 13.89 -1.04
N LYS A 288 18.71 12.79 -0.30
CA LYS A 288 19.70 12.38 0.71
C LYS A 288 21.12 12.17 0.15
N THR A 289 21.25 11.78 -1.12
CA THR A 289 22.57 11.50 -1.73
C THR A 289 23.29 12.77 -2.22
N GLY A 290 22.68 13.95 -2.05
CA GLY A 290 23.27 15.25 -2.39
C GLY A 290 23.06 15.72 -3.84
N ASP A 291 22.15 15.09 -4.58
CA ASP A 291 21.86 15.48 -5.97
C ASP A 291 20.80 16.61 -6.06
N ILE A 292 21.24 17.84 -5.75
CA ILE A 292 20.43 19.07 -5.88
C ILE A 292 20.08 19.37 -7.36
N THR A 293 20.86 18.87 -8.32
CA THR A 293 20.60 19.09 -9.76
C THR A 293 19.34 18.35 -10.20
N SER A 294 19.18 17.10 -9.76
CA SER A 294 17.95 16.33 -9.98
C SER A 294 16.73 16.97 -9.29
N ALA A 295 16.91 17.58 -8.11
CA ALA A 295 15.84 18.30 -7.42
C ALA A 295 15.30 19.49 -8.21
N GLN A 296 16.20 20.31 -8.74
CA GLN A 296 15.85 21.48 -9.54
C GLN A 296 15.12 21.06 -10.83
N GLY A 297 15.63 20.03 -11.53
CA GLY A 297 14.95 19.48 -12.72
C GLY A 297 13.55 18.93 -12.40
N HIS A 298 13.34 18.39 -11.19
CA HIS A 298 12.02 17.96 -10.74
C HIS A 298 11.09 19.14 -10.43
N LEU A 299 11.58 20.23 -9.82
CA LEU A 299 10.79 21.44 -9.61
C LEU A 299 10.31 22.00 -10.94
N GLU A 300 11.21 22.17 -11.92
CA GLU A 300 10.87 22.67 -13.26
C GLU A 300 9.82 21.78 -13.95
N THR A 301 9.94 20.46 -13.79
CA THR A 301 8.96 19.50 -14.30
C THR A 301 7.59 19.69 -13.64
N VAL A 302 7.55 19.83 -12.31
CA VAL A 302 6.30 20.01 -11.54
C VAL A 302 5.65 21.36 -11.88
N GLU A 303 6.42 22.44 -11.98
CA GLU A 303 5.94 23.76 -12.39
C GLU A 303 5.35 23.72 -13.81
N SER A 304 6.02 23.05 -14.75
CA SER A 304 5.50 22.86 -16.11
C SER A 304 4.18 22.10 -16.12
N ILE A 305 4.02 21.09 -15.26
CA ILE A 305 2.77 20.32 -15.13
C ILE A 305 1.66 21.18 -14.52
N MET A 306 1.97 21.95 -13.47
CA MET A 306 1.03 22.85 -12.80
C MET A 306 0.52 23.98 -13.69
N ASN A 307 1.35 24.42 -14.66
CA ASN A 307 1.00 25.40 -15.67
C ASN A 307 0.18 24.82 -16.85
N CYS A 308 -0.01 23.50 -16.91
CA CYS A 308 -0.85 22.87 -17.92
C CYS A 308 -2.34 23.04 -17.58
N SER A 309 -3.06 23.79 -18.42
CA SER A 309 -4.48 24.13 -18.23
C SER A 309 -5.41 22.93 -18.06
N ASN A 310 -5.10 21.80 -18.71
CA ASN A 310 -5.85 20.55 -18.58
C ASN A 310 -5.59 19.82 -17.24
N PHE A 311 -4.44 20.03 -16.61
CA PHE A 311 -4.05 19.38 -15.35
C PHE A 311 -4.62 20.09 -14.11
N GLN A 312 -4.77 21.42 -14.19
CA GLN A 312 -5.30 22.26 -13.10
C GLN A 312 -6.71 21.89 -12.61
N SER A 313 -7.44 21.02 -13.33
CA SER A 313 -8.78 20.56 -12.95
C SER A 313 -8.85 19.16 -12.33
N LYS A 314 -7.76 18.36 -12.34
CA LYS A 314 -7.83 16.91 -12.05
C LYS A 314 -6.86 16.36 -10.99
N PHE A 315 -5.71 16.99 -10.73
CA PHE A 315 -4.64 16.41 -9.90
C PHE A 315 -3.94 17.43 -8.97
N LYS A 316 -4.67 18.46 -8.53
CA LYS A 316 -4.11 19.57 -7.74
C LYS A 316 -3.37 19.17 -6.46
N PRO A 317 -3.88 18.31 -5.57
CA PRO A 317 -3.37 18.30 -4.19
C PRO A 317 -1.92 17.82 -4.07
N ARG A 318 -1.58 16.63 -4.57
CA ARG A 318 -0.22 16.06 -4.50
C ARG A 318 0.84 16.95 -5.15
N SER A 319 0.55 17.49 -6.32
CA SER A 319 1.46 18.39 -7.05
C SER A 319 1.62 19.73 -6.36
N THR A 320 0.58 20.24 -5.67
CA THR A 320 0.66 21.46 -4.85
C THR A 320 1.56 21.26 -3.63
N VAL A 321 1.40 20.18 -2.85
CA VAL A 321 2.30 19.89 -1.72
C VAL A 321 3.73 19.72 -2.21
N ALA A 322 3.95 18.97 -3.29
CA ALA A 322 5.28 18.81 -3.87
C ALA A 322 5.89 20.16 -4.28
N LEU A 323 5.12 21.03 -4.95
CA LEU A 323 5.56 22.36 -5.35
C LEU A 323 5.97 23.21 -4.15
N TYR A 324 5.11 23.30 -3.13
CA TYR A 324 5.38 24.09 -1.93
C TYR A 324 6.56 23.53 -1.14
N THR A 325 6.65 22.22 -0.96
CA THR A 325 7.80 21.56 -0.31
C THR A 325 9.10 21.83 -1.06
N LEU A 326 9.12 21.68 -2.39
CA LEU A 326 10.33 21.95 -3.19
C LEU A 326 10.72 23.43 -3.16
N THR A 327 9.73 24.34 -3.26
CA THR A 327 9.98 25.78 -3.21
C THR A 327 10.49 26.22 -1.85
N GLY A 328 9.91 25.70 -0.76
CA GLY A 328 10.34 25.97 0.61
C GLY A 328 11.73 25.40 0.90
N LEU A 329 12.05 24.23 0.35
CA LEU A 329 13.38 23.63 0.46
C LEU A 329 14.44 24.43 -0.29
N ILE A 330 14.19 24.80 -1.55
CA ILE A 330 15.17 25.49 -2.41
C ILE A 330 15.43 26.92 -1.95
N ASN A 331 14.38 27.61 -1.50
CA ASN A 331 14.45 29.03 -1.14
C ASN A 331 14.57 29.29 0.36
N ASP A 332 14.60 28.24 1.19
CA ASP A 332 14.60 28.36 2.66
C ASP A 332 13.40 29.19 3.17
N ASP A 333 12.22 28.95 2.60
CA ASP A 333 11.01 29.77 2.84
C ASP A 333 9.98 29.03 3.72
N ILE A 334 9.90 29.43 4.98
CA ILE A 334 8.96 28.87 5.95
C ILE A 334 7.49 29.01 5.51
N LYS A 335 7.12 30.05 4.76
CA LYS A 335 5.74 30.24 4.29
C LYS A 335 5.33 29.18 3.27
N MET A 336 6.29 28.69 2.49
CA MET A 336 6.04 27.58 1.58
C MET A 336 5.86 26.28 2.35
N TRP A 337 6.60 26.06 3.44
CA TRP A 337 6.36 24.93 4.34
C TRP A 337 5.01 25.00 5.06
N GLU A 338 4.59 26.18 5.51
CA GLU A 338 3.25 26.43 6.06
C GLU A 338 2.16 26.10 5.04
N ALA A 339 2.33 26.56 3.78
CA ALA A 339 1.41 26.27 2.70
C ALA A 339 1.35 24.77 2.36
N ALA A 340 2.51 24.08 2.36
CA ALA A 340 2.59 22.63 2.16
C ALA A 340 1.84 21.88 3.26
N ALA A 341 2.06 22.23 4.53
CA ALA A 341 1.39 21.61 5.66
C ALA A 341 -0.12 21.91 5.68
N SER A 342 -0.52 23.15 5.40
CA SER A 342 -1.94 23.50 5.31
C SER A 342 -2.65 22.73 4.21
N GLU A 343 -2.01 22.55 3.05
CA GLU A 343 -2.58 21.76 1.95
C GLU A 343 -2.67 20.28 2.35
N GLN A 344 -1.57 19.66 2.83
CA GLN A 344 -1.56 18.25 3.25
C GLN A 344 -2.61 17.96 4.34
N ASN A 345 -2.67 18.82 5.37
CA ASN A 345 -3.58 18.66 6.51
C ASN A 345 -5.07 18.81 6.12
N SER A 346 -5.37 19.32 4.92
CA SER A 346 -6.74 19.40 4.41
C SER A 346 -7.24 18.09 3.79
N TRP A 347 -6.36 17.12 3.58
CA TRP A 347 -6.70 15.87 2.91
C TRP A 347 -7.28 14.84 3.89
N THR A 348 -8.12 13.96 3.36
CA THR A 348 -8.45 12.72 4.08
C THR A 348 -7.34 11.71 3.84
N TYR A 349 -6.99 10.94 4.87
CA TYR A 349 -6.08 9.81 4.73
C TYR A 349 -6.55 8.85 3.62
N ASN A 350 -5.59 8.23 2.95
CA ASN A 350 -5.81 7.13 2.01
C ASN A 350 -4.67 6.13 2.22
N SER A 351 -4.88 4.84 1.95
CA SER A 351 -3.83 3.81 2.07
C SER A 351 -3.32 3.41 0.68
N PRO A 352 -2.05 3.63 0.33
CA PRO A 352 -1.01 4.33 1.12
C PRO A 352 -1.23 5.85 1.10
N PRO A 353 -0.64 6.61 2.06
CA PRO A 353 -0.80 8.06 2.16
C PRO A 353 -0.43 8.76 0.85
N HIS A 354 -1.18 9.82 0.51
CA HIS A 354 -0.97 10.58 -0.71
C HIS A 354 0.42 11.25 -0.78
N TRP A 355 1.03 11.51 0.38
CA TRP A 355 2.35 12.10 0.53
C TRP A 355 3.10 11.35 1.66
N PRO A 356 4.25 10.73 1.37
CA PRO A 356 4.80 9.70 2.25
C PRO A 356 5.61 10.26 3.44
N LEU A 357 6.12 11.48 3.35
CA LEU A 357 6.74 12.21 4.46
C LEU A 357 5.86 13.36 4.91
N SER A 358 5.46 13.38 6.17
CA SER A 358 4.67 14.48 6.73
C SER A 358 5.40 15.83 6.57
N THR A 359 4.74 16.79 5.92
CA THR A 359 5.26 18.17 5.84
C THR A 359 5.33 18.85 7.20
N ASN A 360 4.56 18.37 8.19
CA ASN A 360 4.55 18.94 9.53
C ASN A 360 5.88 18.72 10.26
N THR A 361 6.61 17.64 9.98
CA THR A 361 7.92 17.43 10.61
C THR A 361 8.95 18.42 10.06
N CYS A 362 8.93 18.68 8.76
CA CYS A 362 9.76 19.71 8.13
C CYS A 362 9.39 21.13 8.50
N LEU A 363 8.10 21.46 8.57
CA LEU A 363 7.66 22.74 9.08
C LEU A 363 8.08 22.96 10.55
N GLY A 364 8.00 21.91 11.38
CA GLY A 364 8.46 21.96 12.77
C GLY A 364 9.95 22.28 12.87
N THR A 365 10.79 21.65 12.04
CA THR A 365 12.23 21.93 11.97
C THR A 365 12.49 23.38 11.53
N MET A 366 11.74 23.91 10.56
CA MET A 366 11.85 25.32 10.16
C MET A 366 11.48 26.27 11.31
N TYR A 367 10.44 25.94 12.09
CA TYR A 367 10.10 26.72 13.28
C TYR A 367 11.20 26.71 14.34
N ILE A 368 11.86 25.56 14.57
CA ILE A 368 13.04 25.47 15.47
C ILE A 368 14.14 26.42 14.98
N GLN A 369 14.48 26.39 13.69
CA GLN A 369 15.52 27.25 13.12
C GLN A 369 15.21 28.75 13.23
N ASN A 370 13.93 29.11 13.37
CA ASN A 370 13.44 30.48 13.53
C ASN A 370 13.08 30.82 14.99
N GLU A 371 13.47 29.98 15.96
CA GLU A 371 13.22 30.18 17.40
C GLU A 371 11.72 30.24 17.78
N MET A 372 10.85 29.62 16.97
CA MET A 372 9.40 29.56 17.17
C MET A 372 8.99 28.27 17.87
N TRP A 373 9.41 28.09 19.12
CA TRP A 373 9.34 26.81 19.85
C TRP A 373 7.91 26.24 19.99
N ASP A 374 6.94 27.06 20.38
CA ASP A 374 5.54 26.63 20.53
C ASP A 374 4.98 26.12 19.20
N SER A 375 5.21 26.87 18.12
CA SER A 375 4.79 26.49 16.77
C SER A 375 5.50 25.23 16.28
N ALA A 376 6.78 25.04 16.62
CA ALA A 376 7.52 23.82 16.33
C ALA A 376 6.88 22.62 17.01
N ILE A 377 6.71 22.67 18.33
CA ILE A 377 6.12 21.58 19.12
C ILE A 377 4.70 21.28 18.64
N GLU A 378 3.90 22.29 18.34
CA GLU A 378 2.55 22.09 17.79
C GLU A 378 2.58 21.42 16.41
N SER A 379 3.49 21.82 15.53
CA SER A 379 3.67 21.19 14.21
C SER A 379 4.01 19.71 14.34
N PHE A 380 4.98 19.36 15.20
CA PHE A 380 5.30 17.96 15.45
C PHE A 380 4.17 17.18 16.13
N LYS A 381 3.42 17.81 17.03
CA LYS A 381 2.21 17.20 17.60
C LYS A 381 1.14 16.97 16.55
N ASN A 382 1.01 17.84 15.54
CA ASN A 382 0.10 17.64 14.42
C ASN A 382 0.52 16.43 13.56
N ASP A 383 1.81 16.19 13.37
CA ASP A 383 2.30 14.94 12.78
C ASP A 383 1.89 13.72 13.63
N LEU A 384 2.12 13.78 14.94
CA LEU A 384 1.85 12.67 15.86
C LEU A 384 0.35 12.37 16.06
N LYS A 385 -0.53 13.30 15.72
CA LYS A 385 -1.99 13.07 15.65
C LYS A 385 -2.35 12.12 14.51
N GLU A 386 -1.69 12.28 13.37
CA GLU A 386 -1.90 11.46 12.17
C GLU A 386 -1.13 10.15 12.27
N TYR A 387 0.12 10.24 12.73
CA TYR A 387 1.03 9.13 12.86
C TYR A 387 1.52 9.04 14.31
N PRO A 388 0.75 8.42 15.21
CA PRO A 388 1.17 8.22 16.59
C PRO A 388 2.59 7.65 16.61
N LYS A 389 3.41 8.00 17.61
CA LYS A 389 4.76 7.46 17.85
C LYS A 389 5.74 7.52 16.63
N ASN A 390 5.45 8.32 15.61
CA ASN A 390 6.38 8.55 14.50
C ASN A 390 7.70 9.13 15.02
N ALA A 391 8.82 8.45 14.77
CA ALA A 391 10.13 8.84 15.30
C ALA A 391 10.53 10.28 14.93
N TRP A 392 10.20 10.71 13.71
CA TRP A 392 10.45 12.08 13.24
C TRP A 392 9.71 13.13 14.06
N GLY A 393 8.41 12.92 14.29
CA GLY A 393 7.59 13.80 15.11
C GLY A 393 8.02 13.78 16.58
N LEU A 394 8.30 12.60 17.14
CA LEU A 394 8.78 12.47 18.53
C LEU A 394 10.12 13.17 18.73
N TYR A 395 11.06 12.97 17.82
CA TYR A 395 12.36 13.64 17.87
C TYR A 395 12.21 15.16 17.75
N GLY A 396 11.32 15.63 16.88
CA GLY A 396 11.03 17.06 16.75
C GLY A 396 10.39 17.66 18.01
N VAL A 397 9.46 16.94 18.66
CA VAL A 397 8.92 17.37 19.97
C VAL A 397 10.04 17.44 21.01
N TYR A 398 10.92 16.43 21.06
CA TYR A 398 12.10 16.45 21.93
C TYR A 398 12.99 17.67 21.65
N GLU A 399 13.35 17.94 20.40
CA GLU A 399 14.17 19.09 20.02
C GLU A 399 13.50 20.41 20.42
N GLY A 400 12.21 20.57 20.10
CA GLY A 400 11.46 21.77 20.46
C GLY A 400 11.35 22.00 21.97
N MET A 401 11.09 20.95 22.75
CA MET A 401 11.04 21.05 24.22
C MET A 401 12.41 21.34 24.83
N LYS A 402 13.47 20.75 24.27
CA LYS A 402 14.85 20.97 24.72
C LYS A 402 15.31 22.41 24.45
N GLU A 403 15.07 22.92 23.25
CA GLU A 403 15.50 24.27 22.86
C GLU A 403 14.65 25.38 23.50
N SER A 404 13.37 25.11 23.85
CA SER A 404 12.55 26.08 24.58
C SER A 404 13.03 26.29 26.02
N GLY A 405 13.53 25.24 26.67
CA GLY A 405 13.93 25.27 28.08
C GLY A 405 12.77 25.43 29.07
N GLU A 406 11.52 25.24 28.61
CA GLU A 406 10.31 25.46 29.41
C GLU A 406 9.76 24.20 30.10
N PHE A 407 10.29 23.03 29.75
CA PHE A 407 9.79 21.72 30.20
C PHE A 407 10.70 21.08 31.25
N GLU A 408 10.17 20.18 32.08
CA GLU A 408 10.99 19.46 33.05
C GLU A 408 11.94 18.48 32.34
N ASP A 409 13.18 18.35 32.82
CA ASP A 409 14.20 17.44 32.24
C ASP A 409 13.68 16.01 32.03
N LYS A 410 12.83 15.54 32.94
CA LYS A 410 12.22 14.22 32.86
C LYS A 410 11.26 14.09 31.68
N GLU A 411 10.43 15.11 31.43
CA GLU A 411 9.47 15.10 30.31
C GLU A 411 10.21 15.09 28.97
N VAL A 412 11.28 15.90 28.86
CA VAL A 412 12.13 15.96 27.67
C VAL A 412 12.81 14.60 27.41
N GLU A 413 13.36 13.98 28.46
CA GLU A 413 14.05 12.69 28.32
C GLU A 413 13.07 11.52 28.05
N ASP A 414 11.85 11.58 28.57
CA ASP A 414 10.81 10.58 28.26
C ASP A 414 10.43 10.62 26.77
N VAL A 415 10.23 11.80 26.17
CA VAL A 415 9.96 11.94 24.73
C VAL A 415 11.17 11.51 23.89
N LYS A 416 12.38 11.85 24.30
CA LYS A 416 13.62 11.42 23.63
C LYS A 416 13.73 9.89 23.57
N ARG A 417 13.47 9.21 24.70
CA ARG A 417 13.49 7.75 24.76
C ARG A 417 12.45 7.13 23.83
N GLU A 418 11.25 7.69 23.75
CA GLU A 418 10.24 7.24 22.80
C GLU A 418 10.71 7.39 21.34
N ALA A 419 11.37 8.49 21.00
CA ALA A 419 11.93 8.71 19.66
C ALA A 419 13.04 7.69 19.33
N GLU A 420 13.94 7.43 20.28
CA GLU A 420 15.03 6.46 20.13
C GLU A 420 14.49 5.03 19.97
N ASP A 421 13.49 4.64 20.76
CA ASP A 421 12.82 3.34 20.66
C ASP A 421 12.14 3.17 19.28
N ALA A 422 11.54 4.24 18.76
CA ALA A 422 10.90 4.27 17.44
C ALA A 422 11.93 4.22 16.28
N TRP A 423 13.19 4.60 16.51
CA TRP A 423 14.23 4.70 15.48
C TRP A 423 15.32 3.62 15.55
N VAL A 424 15.20 2.65 16.47
CA VAL A 424 16.26 1.67 16.77
C VAL A 424 16.79 0.86 15.57
N ARG A 425 16.07 0.85 14.44
CA ARG A 425 16.41 0.11 13.20
C ARG A 425 16.76 0.99 12.00
N GLY A 426 16.91 2.31 12.18
CA GLY A 426 17.32 3.21 11.11
C GLY A 426 18.75 2.95 10.63
N ASP A 427 19.01 3.17 9.34
CA ASP A 427 20.36 3.05 8.76
C ASP A 427 21.34 4.10 9.31
N GLU A 428 20.80 5.17 9.90
CA GLU A 428 21.53 6.34 10.37
C GLU A 428 21.00 6.81 11.71
N LYS A 429 21.83 7.55 12.44
CA LYS A 429 21.38 8.22 13.67
C LYS A 429 20.32 9.27 13.34
N LEU A 430 19.27 9.32 14.15
CA LEU A 430 18.27 10.39 14.07
C LEU A 430 18.88 11.68 14.63
N GLU A 431 19.31 12.56 13.74
CA GLU A 431 19.95 13.85 14.07
C GLU A 431 19.09 15.05 13.68
N THR A 432 17.93 14.80 13.06
CA THR A 432 16.99 15.82 12.63
C THR A 432 15.59 15.27 12.63
N SER A 433 14.62 16.13 12.85
CA SER A 433 13.19 15.86 12.71
C SER A 433 12.68 16.00 11.26
N CYS A 434 13.50 16.53 10.35
CA CYS A 434 13.20 16.63 8.92
C CYS A 434 14.39 16.30 8.04
N ARG A 435 14.29 15.20 7.31
CA ARG A 435 15.36 14.76 6.41
C ARG A 435 15.52 15.61 5.16
N LEU A 436 14.51 16.38 4.77
CA LEU A 436 14.63 17.26 3.61
C LEU A 436 15.54 18.46 3.89
N LEU A 437 15.72 18.85 5.15
CA LEU A 437 16.46 20.05 5.57
C LEU A 437 17.85 19.73 6.16
N SER A 438 18.22 18.45 6.23
CA SER A 438 19.45 17.96 6.90
C SER A 438 20.59 17.63 5.96
#